data_AF-A0A9D9D3T7-F1
#
_entry.id   AF-A0A9D9D3T7-F1
#
_cell.length_a   1.000
_cell.length_b   1.000
_cell.length_c   1.000
_cell.angle_alpha   90.00
_cell.angle_beta   90.00
_cell.angle_gamma   90.00
#
_symmetry.space_group_name_H-M   'P 1'
#
loop_
_entity.id
_entity.type
_entity.pdbx_description
1 polymer ?
#
loop_
_entity_poly.entity_id
_entity_poly.type
_entity_poly.pdbx_seq_one_letter_code
_entity_poly.pdbx_strand_id
1 'polypeptide(L)'
;MRGGFDMARQENPNPYLKHKVMTASPEELVSYVYDIAIKACKVKNKIKALEAMQVLINSLNFDEKEMAMTFFNVYRYISKLIRENQFNEAEIYLTDIKNTWEKAMKISI
;
A
#
# COMPACT_ATOMS: atom_id res chain seq x y z
N MET A 1 10.66 19.63 40.59
CA MET A 1 11.35 18.42 40.07
C MET A 1 10.43 17.69 39.09
N ARG A 2 11.04 16.95 38.18
CA ARG A 2 10.59 16.48 36.86
C ARG A 2 9.83 15.14 36.93
N GLY A 3 8.97 14.87 35.94
CA GLY A 3 8.47 13.52 35.56
C GLY A 3 6.95 13.51 35.37
N GLY A 4 6.34 13.45 34.19
CA GLY A 4 6.83 12.97 32.90
C GLY A 4 6.71 11.45 32.81
N PHE A 5 5.50 10.94 32.51
CA PHE A 5 5.29 9.61 31.94
C PHE A 5 4.10 9.66 30.97
N ASP A 6 4.46 9.51 29.70
CA ASP A 6 3.60 9.51 28.53
C ASP A 6 2.54 8.40 28.61
N MET A 7 1.25 8.77 28.55
CA MET A 7 0.20 7.83 28.18
C MET A 7 0.28 7.59 26.67
N ALA A 8 0.98 6.53 26.29
CA ALA A 8 0.92 5.99 24.94
C ALA A 8 -0.56 5.86 24.54
N ARG A 9 -0.98 6.58 23.48
CA ARG A 9 -2.28 6.40 22.84
C ARG A 9 -2.41 4.91 22.50
N GLN A 10 -3.27 4.20 23.22
CA GLN A 10 -3.75 2.90 22.75
C GLN A 10 -4.61 3.17 21.52
N GLU A 11 -4.02 3.07 20.33
CA GLU A 11 -4.79 2.98 19.09
C GLU A 11 -5.47 1.62 19.06
N ASN A 12 -6.63 1.50 19.72
CA ASN A 12 -7.50 0.35 19.52
C ASN A 12 -7.98 0.39 18.06
N PRO A 13 -7.60 -0.59 17.21
CA PRO A 13 -8.05 -0.61 15.82
C PRO A 13 -9.57 -0.68 15.81
N ASN A 14 -10.22 0.18 15.03
CA ASN A 14 -11.67 0.16 14.88
C ASN A 14 -12.13 -1.28 14.57
N PRO A 15 -13.00 -1.90 15.41
CA PRO A 15 -13.43 -3.29 15.25
C PRO A 15 -13.99 -3.61 13.85
N TYR A 16 -14.65 -2.62 13.21
CA TYR A 16 -15.15 -2.75 11.84
C TYR A 16 -14.02 -2.86 10.82
N LEU A 17 -12.97 -2.06 10.96
CA LEU A 17 -11.80 -2.12 10.07
C LEU A 17 -11.06 -3.45 10.25
N LYS A 18 -10.95 -3.92 11.50
CA LYS A 18 -10.35 -5.22 11.80
C LYS A 18 -11.15 -6.35 11.16
N HIS A 19 -12.47 -6.37 11.35
CA HIS A 19 -13.34 -7.38 10.73
C HIS A 19 -13.22 -7.34 9.21
N LYS A 20 -13.30 -6.15 8.59
CA LYS A 20 -13.18 -5.97 7.14
C LYS A 20 -11.88 -6.56 6.59
N VAL A 21 -10.74 -6.32 7.25
CA VAL A 21 -9.45 -6.88 6.85
C VAL A 21 -9.42 -8.41 7.02
N MET A 22 -9.96 -8.93 8.12
CA MET A 22 -9.95 -10.38 8.39
C MET A 22 -10.83 -11.19 7.44
N THR A 23 -11.86 -10.57 6.86
CA THR A 23 -12.78 -11.23 5.92
C THR A 23 -12.50 -10.92 4.45
N ALA A 24 -11.50 -10.10 4.15
CA ALA A 24 -11.17 -9.70 2.79
C ALA A 24 -10.47 -10.84 2.03
N SER A 25 -10.72 -10.94 0.73
CA SER A 25 -9.97 -11.83 -0.15
C SER A 25 -8.52 -11.35 -0.33
N PRO A 26 -7.57 -12.21 -0.75
CA PRO A 26 -6.22 -11.78 -1.08
C PRO A 26 -6.15 -10.63 -2.10
N GLU A 27 -7.05 -10.64 -3.09
CA GLU A 27 -7.14 -9.61 -4.12
C GLU A 27 -7.62 -8.27 -3.56
N GLU A 28 -8.58 -8.30 -2.63
CA GLU A 28 -9.05 -7.12 -1.90
C GLU A 28 -7.96 -6.55 -0.98
N LEU A 29 -7.20 -7.42 -0.30
CA LEU A 29 -6.07 -7.00 0.54
C LEU A 29 -5.01 -6.26 -0.28
N VAL A 30 -4.69 -6.74 -1.49
CA VAL A 30 -3.79 -6.03 -2.42
C VAL A 30 -4.36 -4.66 -2.79
N SER A 31 -5.67 -4.57 -3.09
CA SER A 31 -6.32 -3.29 -3.37
C SER A 31 -6.24 -2.31 -2.19
N TYR A 32 -6.38 -2.80 -0.95
CA TYR A 32 -6.24 -1.97 0.25
C TYR A 32 -4.81 -1.43 0.43
N VAL A 33 -3.79 -2.23 0.08
CA VAL A 33 -2.40 -1.75 0.13
C VAL A 33 -2.17 -0.66 -0.91
N TYR A 34 -2.76 -0.76 -2.12
CA TYR A 34 -2.76 0.34 -3.08
C TYR A 34 -3.41 1.61 -2.52
N ASP A 35 -4.57 1.50 -1.87
CA ASP A 35 -5.23 2.66 -1.24
C ASP A 35 -4.35 3.32 -0.18
N ILE A 36 -3.62 2.53 0.62
CA ILE A 36 -2.68 3.03 1.61
C ILE A 36 -1.53 3.78 0.91
N ALA A 37 -0.94 3.21 -0.13
CA ALA A 37 0.16 3.83 -0.88
C ALA A 37 -0.28 5.15 -1.54
N ILE A 38 -1.44 5.15 -2.22
CA ILE A 38 -2.03 6.33 -2.88
C ILE A 38 -2.31 7.42 -1.84
N LYS A 39 -2.97 7.08 -0.73
CA LYS A 39 -3.26 8.04 0.34
C LYS A 39 -1.99 8.60 0.96
N ALA A 40 -0.96 7.78 1.15
CA ALA A 40 0.34 8.22 1.65
C ALA A 40 1.04 9.18 0.68
N CYS A 41 0.99 8.92 -0.64
CA CYS A 41 1.49 9.85 -1.67
C CYS A 41 0.75 11.19 -1.64
N LYS A 42 -0.59 11.19 -1.57
CA LYS A 42 -1.42 12.40 -1.50
C LYS A 42 -1.03 13.34 -0.34
N VAL A 43 -0.71 12.77 0.81
CA VAL A 43 -0.28 13.54 2.00
C VAL A 43 1.25 13.63 2.13
N LYS A 44 2.01 13.21 1.11
CA LYS A 44 3.48 13.21 1.05
C LYS A 44 4.15 12.48 2.23
N ASN A 45 3.49 11.47 2.78
CA ASN A 45 4.06 10.63 3.84
C ASN A 45 4.98 9.56 3.21
N LYS A 46 6.24 9.94 3.01
CA LYS A 46 7.27 9.10 2.38
C LYS A 46 7.46 7.74 3.05
N ILE A 47 7.53 7.71 4.38
CA ILE A 47 7.76 6.46 5.13
C ILE A 47 6.62 5.49 4.87
N LYS A 48 5.38 5.94 5.07
CA LYS A 48 4.19 5.11 4.89
C LYS A 48 3.99 4.66 3.43
N ALA A 49 4.33 5.52 2.47
CA ALA A 49 4.27 5.16 1.06
C ALA A 49 5.27 4.04 0.73
N LEU A 50 6.52 4.14 1.21
CA LEU A 50 7.54 3.11 0.99
C LEU A 50 7.22 1.80 1.72
N GLU A 51 6.65 1.86 2.93
CA GLU A 51 6.16 0.67 3.64
C GLU A 51 5.08 -0.06 2.84
N ALA A 52 4.09 0.67 2.30
CA ALA A 52 3.05 0.09 1.46
C ALA A 52 3.62 -0.53 0.18
N MET A 53 4.59 0.14 -0.47
CA MET A 53 5.30 -0.44 -1.62
C MET A 53 6.04 -1.73 -1.27
N GLN A 54 6.67 -1.79 -0.10
CA GLN A 54 7.36 -3.01 0.34
C GLN A 54 6.39 -4.17 0.56
N VAL A 55 5.20 -3.88 1.09
CA VAL A 55 4.13 -4.90 1.23
C VAL A 55 3.71 -5.42 -0.15
N LEU A 56 3.47 -4.55 -1.14
CA LEU A 56 3.14 -4.96 -2.52
C LEU A 56 4.24 -5.81 -3.17
N ILE A 57 5.50 -5.47 -2.94
CA ILE A 57 6.64 -6.25 -3.45
C ILE A 57 6.68 -7.63 -2.79
N ASN A 58 6.50 -7.69 -1.48
CA ASN A 58 6.54 -8.94 -0.72
C ASN A 58 5.34 -9.85 -1.01
N SER A 59 4.23 -9.31 -1.52
CA SER A 59 3.05 -10.09 -1.90
C SER A 59 3.14 -10.71 -3.30
N LEU A 60 4.20 -10.44 -4.06
CA LEU A 60 4.36 -11.03 -5.40
C LEU A 60 4.57 -12.54 -5.32
N ASN A 61 3.86 -13.28 -6.17
CA ASN A 61 4.05 -14.71 -6.32
C ASN A 61 5.20 -15.00 -7.31
N PHE A 62 6.37 -15.36 -6.81
CA PHE A 62 7.56 -15.63 -7.62
C PHE A 62 7.59 -17.02 -8.27
N ASP A 63 6.59 -17.87 -8.04
CA ASP A 63 6.42 -19.10 -8.82
C ASP A 63 6.07 -18.77 -10.29
N GLU A 64 5.29 -17.70 -10.50
CA GLU A 64 4.96 -17.12 -11.81
C GLU A 64 5.97 -16.01 -12.18
N LYS A 65 7.21 -16.43 -12.48
CA LYS A 65 8.38 -15.55 -12.57
C LYS A 65 8.22 -14.36 -13.52
N GLU A 66 7.64 -14.54 -14.70
CA GLU A 66 7.59 -13.47 -15.71
C GLU A 66 6.72 -12.29 -15.26
N MET A 67 5.51 -12.57 -14.78
CA MET A 67 4.62 -11.53 -14.26
C MET A 67 5.19 -10.92 -12.97
N ALA A 68 5.70 -11.74 -12.05
CA ALA A 68 6.28 -11.26 -10.80
C ALA A 68 7.44 -10.29 -11.04
N MET A 69 8.35 -10.62 -11.98
CA MET A 69 9.46 -9.74 -12.32
C MET A 69 9.02 -8.42 -12.97
N THR A 70 7.97 -8.47 -13.78
CA THR A 70 7.40 -7.26 -14.40
C THR A 70 6.86 -6.32 -13.32
N PHE A 71 5.99 -6.82 -12.43
CA PHE A 71 5.46 -6.02 -11.32
C PHE A 71 6.56 -5.55 -10.36
N PHE A 72 7.54 -6.40 -10.07
CA PHE A 72 8.68 -6.04 -9.21
C PHE A 72 9.41 -4.81 -9.76
N ASN A 73 9.69 -4.78 -11.06
CA ASN A 73 10.37 -3.64 -11.69
C ASN A 73 9.54 -2.36 -11.64
N VAL A 74 8.23 -2.46 -11.90
CA VAL A 74 7.29 -1.33 -11.80
C VAL A 74 7.25 -0.78 -10.38
N TYR A 75 7.09 -1.66 -9.37
CA TYR A 75 7.06 -1.24 -7.97
C TYR A 75 8.39 -0.63 -7.50
N ARG A 76 9.52 -1.14 -8.00
CA ARG A 76 10.83 -0.52 -7.75
C ARG A 76 10.95 0.87 -8.34
N TYR A 77 10.41 1.08 -9.55
CA TYR A 77 10.37 2.40 -10.18
C TYR A 77 9.49 3.37 -9.38
N ILE A 78 8.29 2.97 -8.98
CA ILE A 78 7.40 3.80 -8.15
C ILE A 78 8.08 4.13 -6.80
N SER A 79 8.74 3.14 -6.18
CA SER A 79 9.51 3.36 -4.95
C SER A 79 10.66 4.36 -5.14
N LYS A 80 11.27 4.41 -6.34
CA LYS A 80 12.28 5.42 -6.69
C LYS A 80 11.65 6.81 -6.76
N LEU A 81 10.52 6.97 -7.46
CA LEU A 81 9.78 8.25 -7.52
C LEU A 81 9.44 8.77 -6.12
N ILE A 82 8.94 7.89 -5.23
CA ILE A 82 8.65 8.24 -3.83
C ILE A 82 9.92 8.67 -3.09
N ARG A 83 11.06 7.99 -3.31
CA ARG A 83 12.35 8.40 -2.72
C ARG A 83 12.81 9.77 -3.21
N GLU A 84 12.53 10.10 -4.46
CA GLU A 84 12.85 11.37 -5.12
C GLU A 84 11.79 12.46 -4.86
N ASN A 85 10.81 12.20 -3.99
CA ASN A 85 9.71 13.09 -3.63
C ASN A 85 8.76 13.44 -4.80
N GLN A 86 8.77 12.64 -5.88
CA GLN A 86 7.84 12.72 -7.00
C GLN A 86 6.50 12.04 -6.65
N PHE A 87 5.83 12.52 -5.59
CA PHE A 87 4.63 11.88 -5.05
C PHE A 87 3.44 11.89 -6.01
N ASN A 88 3.23 12.98 -6.75
CA ASN A 88 2.11 13.08 -7.69
C ASN A 88 2.25 12.06 -8.83
N GLU A 89 3.47 11.87 -9.33
CA GLU A 89 3.75 10.91 -10.40
C GLU A 89 3.59 9.47 -9.88
N ALA A 90 4.11 9.17 -8.68
CA ALA A 90 3.90 7.89 -8.03
C ALA A 90 2.41 7.59 -7.79
N GLU A 91 1.61 8.59 -7.39
CA GLU A 91 0.16 8.46 -7.20
C GLU A 91 -0.57 8.08 -8.50
N ILE A 92 -0.22 8.71 -9.62
CA ILE A 92 -0.82 8.41 -10.94
C ILE A 92 -0.59 6.94 -11.29
N TYR A 93 0.67 6.49 -11.24
CA TYR A 93 0.99 5.10 -11.55
C TYR A 93 0.29 4.10 -10.61
N LEU A 94 0.27 4.38 -9.31
CA LEU A 94 -0.43 3.51 -8.34
C LEU A 94 -1.93 3.44 -8.62
N THR A 95 -2.55 4.56 -8.99
CA THR A 95 -3.98 4.63 -9.29
C THR A 95 -4.31 3.84 -10.55
N ASP A 96 -3.52 3.98 -11.61
CA ASP A 96 -3.74 3.26 -12.88
C ASP A 96 -3.61 1.75 -12.71
N ILE A 97 -2.60 1.31 -11.94
CA ILE A 97 -2.40 -0.12 -11.66
C ILE A 97 -3.53 -0.64 -10.78
N LYS A 98 -3.94 0.09 -9.75
CA LYS A 98 -5.07 -0.29 -8.88
C LYS A 98 -6.36 -0.47 -9.71
N ASN A 99 -6.69 0.49 -10.56
CA ASN A 99 -7.89 0.43 -11.40
C ASN A 99 -7.86 -0.80 -12.32
N THR A 100 -6.69 -1.10 -12.89
CA THR A 100 -6.49 -2.31 -13.72
C THR A 100 -6.66 -3.59 -12.89
N TRP A 101 -6.09 -3.62 -11.69
CA TRP A 101 -6.19 -4.75 -10.76
C TRP A 101 -7.64 -5.04 -10.36
N GLU A 102 -8.38 -4.02 -9.92
CA GLU A 102 -9.78 -4.14 -9.52
C GLU A 102 -10.64 -4.65 -10.68
N LYS A 103 -10.39 -4.16 -11.90
CA LYS A 103 -11.06 -4.64 -13.11
C LYS A 103 -10.75 -6.11 -13.41
N ALA A 104 -9.47 -6.50 -13.36
CA ALA A 104 -9.05 -7.88 -13.65
C ALA A 104 -9.62 -8.88 -12.64
N MET A 105 -9.66 -8.50 -11.36
CA MET A 105 -10.14 -9.33 -10.25
C MET A 105 -11.65 -9.18 -10.01
N LYS A 106 -12.35 -8.37 -10.82
CA LYS A 106 -13.80 -8.07 -10.70
C LYS A 106 -14.19 -7.61 -9.29
N ILE A 107 -13.30 -6.86 -8.65
CA ILE A 107 -13.56 -6.32 -7.32
C ILE A 107 -14.55 -5.16 -7.48
N SER A 108 -15.71 -5.30 -6.86
CA SER A 108 -16.72 -4.23 -6.78
C SER A 108 -16.60 -3.60 -5.40
N ILE A 109 -15.78 -2.55 -5.26
CA ILE A 109 -15.66 -1.76 -4.02
C ILE A 109 -16.54 -0.52 -4.11
#